data_AF-A0A953BQ44-F1
#
_entry.id   AF-A0A953BQ44-F1
#
_cell.length_a   1.000
_cell.length_b   1.000
_cell.length_c   1.000
_cell.angle_alpha   90.00
_cell.angle_beta   90.00
_cell.angle_gamma   90.00
#
_symmetry.space_group_name_H-M   'P 1'
#
loop_
_entity.id
_entity.type
_entity.pdbx_description
1 polymer ?
#
loop_
_entity_poly.entity_id
_entity_poly.type
_entity_poly.pdbx_seq_one_letter_code
_entity_poly.pdbx_strand_id
1 'polypeptide(L)'
;MNEKQVHASAMHAAGIADQFRLMQLADEDGDNRLRDIMDLAGGWVGVASRLGEVGVLVERIRAEHGEDAAWGGALPHVYDVWQQIAEALWHEYESSDTERIVRVAVGRASINSREDE
;
A
#
# COMPACT_ATOMS: atom_id res chain seq x y z
N MET A 1 -13.77 13.40 4.97
CA MET A 1 -13.20 12.25 5.69
C MET A 1 -13.36 12.51 7.18
N ASN A 2 -13.93 11.59 7.95
CA ASN A 2 -14.06 11.74 9.40
C ASN A 2 -12.75 11.37 10.13
N GLU A 3 -12.62 11.68 11.42
CA GLU A 3 -11.38 11.44 12.19
C GLU A 3 -10.94 9.97 12.19
N LYS A 4 -11.88 9.03 12.27
CA LYS A 4 -11.59 7.59 12.20
C LYS A 4 -10.99 7.20 10.86
N GLN A 5 -11.54 7.71 9.76
CA GLN A 5 -11.02 7.46 8.41
C GLN A 5 -9.65 8.08 8.19
N VAL A 6 -9.39 9.26 8.77
CA VAL A 6 -8.05 9.89 8.76
C VAL A 6 -7.04 9.00 9.48
N HIS A 7 -7.39 8.52 10.67
CA HIS A 7 -6.52 7.64 11.45
C HIS A 7 -6.26 6.30 10.74
N ALA A 8 -7.30 5.68 10.18
CA ALA A 8 -7.17 4.43 9.42
C ALA A 8 -6.29 4.60 8.18
N SER A 9 -6.49 5.68 7.42
CA SER A 9 -5.66 5.99 6.24
C SER A 9 -4.20 6.19 6.63
N ALA A 10 -3.92 6.89 7.73
CA ALA A 10 -2.56 7.08 8.26
C ALA A 10 -1.94 5.76 8.73
N MET A 11 -2.71 4.89 9.38
CA MET A 11 -2.26 3.55 9.76
C MET A 11 -1.87 2.72 8.52
N HIS A 12 -2.69 2.74 7.48
CA HIS A 12 -2.37 2.04 6.24
C HIS A 12 -1.12 2.60 5.56
N ALA A 13 -1.00 3.93 5.46
CA ALA A 13 0.20 4.56 4.91
C ALA A 13 1.47 4.17 5.69
N ALA A 14 1.40 4.15 7.03
CA ALA A 14 2.52 3.73 7.87
C ALA A 14 2.88 2.24 7.70
N GLY A 15 1.89 1.36 7.65
CA GLY A 15 2.11 -0.07 7.43
C GLY A 15 2.75 -0.35 6.07
N ILE A 16 2.28 0.33 5.01
CA ILE A 16 2.84 0.22 3.67
C ILE A 16 4.25 0.81 3.62
N ALA A 17 4.51 1.92 4.30
CA ALA A 17 5.85 2.50 4.38
C ALA A 17 6.87 1.56 5.03
N ASP A 18 6.49 0.83 6.09
CA ASP A 18 7.38 -0.17 6.69
C ASP A 18 7.64 -1.34 5.74
N GLN A 19 6.61 -1.86 5.06
CA GLN A 19 6.79 -2.91 4.05
C GLN A 19 7.64 -2.44 2.87
N PHE A 20 7.47 -1.19 2.43
CA PHE A 20 8.28 -0.59 1.38
C PHE A 20 9.76 -0.48 1.79
N ARG A 21 10.04 -0.16 3.05
CA ARG A 21 11.40 -0.20 3.61
C ARG A 21 11.94 -1.63 3.65
N LEU A 22 11.12 -2.64 3.95
CA LEU A 22 11.54 -4.04 3.88
C LEU A 22 11.89 -4.45 2.44
N MET A 23 11.16 -3.97 1.42
CA MET A 23 11.51 -4.19 0.01
C MET A 23 12.88 -3.59 -0.31
N GLN A 24 13.15 -2.36 0.12
CA GLN A 24 14.46 -1.73 -0.03
C GLN A 24 15.58 -2.58 0.59
N LEU A 25 15.38 -3.08 1.81
CA LEU A 25 16.40 -3.87 2.50
C LEU A 25 16.64 -5.26 1.90
N ALA A 26 15.63 -5.82 1.24
CA ALA A 26 15.71 -7.13 0.59
C ALA A 26 16.26 -7.05 -0.84
N ASP A 27 16.16 -5.89 -1.50
CA ASP A 27 16.70 -5.65 -2.84
C ASP A 27 18.22 -5.34 -2.75
N GLU A 28 19.03 -6.12 -3.47
CA GLU A 28 20.50 -5.94 -3.53
C GLU A 28 20.88 -4.53 -4.02
N ASP A 29 20.07 -3.93 -4.90
CA ASP A 29 20.26 -2.58 -5.43
C ASP A 29 19.29 -1.56 -4.82
N GLY A 30 18.73 -1.88 -3.65
CA GLY A 30 17.59 -1.16 -3.08
C GLY A 30 17.86 0.33 -2.80
N ASP A 31 19.08 0.68 -2.39
CA ASP A 31 19.45 2.08 -2.17
C ASP A 31 19.49 2.90 -3.46
N ASN A 32 19.90 2.29 -4.57
CA ASN A 32 19.92 2.97 -5.87
C ASN A 32 18.51 3.08 -6.42
N ARG A 33 17.71 2.01 -6.36
CA ARG A 33 16.30 2.05 -6.76
C ARG A 33 15.50 3.06 -5.95
N LEU A 34 15.73 3.15 -4.63
CA LEU A 34 15.07 4.16 -3.81
C LEU A 34 15.46 5.57 -4.23
N ARG A 35 16.72 5.79 -4.61
CA ARG A 35 17.16 7.08 -5.16
C ARG A 35 16.41 7.43 -6.45
N ASP A 36 16.28 6.49 -7.38
CA ASP A 36 15.52 6.69 -8.61
C ASP A 36 14.04 7.00 -8.33
N ILE A 37 13.43 6.28 -7.38
CA ILE A 37 12.07 6.53 -6.92
C ILE A 37 11.93 7.93 -6.33
N MET A 38 12.89 8.36 -5.50
CA MET A 38 12.90 9.70 -4.95
C MET A 38 13.05 10.76 -6.04
N ASP A 39 13.93 10.56 -7.02
CA ASP A 39 14.11 11.50 -8.12
C ASP A 39 12.83 11.66 -8.93
N LEU A 40 12.14 10.55 -9.23
CA LEU A 40 10.82 10.54 -9.88
C LEU A 40 9.74 11.24 -9.04
N ALA A 41 9.77 11.06 -7.72
CA ALA A 41 8.79 11.62 -6.81
C ALA A 41 9.04 13.10 -6.45
N GLY A 42 10.17 13.69 -6.83
CA GLY A 42 10.57 15.02 -6.35
C GLY A 42 11.05 15.02 -4.89
N GLY A 43 11.66 13.92 -4.47
CA GLY A 43 12.24 13.69 -3.15
C GLY A 43 11.31 12.94 -2.19
N TRP A 44 11.77 12.82 -0.94
CA TRP A 44 11.06 12.07 0.12
C TRP A 44 9.65 12.57 0.41
N VAL A 45 9.39 13.87 0.26
CA VAL A 45 8.05 14.44 0.47
C VAL A 45 7.08 13.88 -0.56
N GLY A 46 7.47 13.75 -1.82
CA GLY A 46 6.62 13.15 -2.84
C GLY A 46 6.35 11.67 -2.60
N VAL A 47 7.38 10.93 -2.15
CA VAL A 47 7.21 9.52 -1.74
C VAL A 47 6.20 9.41 -0.59
N ALA A 48 6.35 10.23 0.44
CA ALA A 48 5.44 10.25 1.59
C ALA A 48 4.01 10.66 1.19
N SER A 49 3.85 11.66 0.31
CA SER A 49 2.55 12.08 -0.22
C SER A 49 1.85 10.92 -0.94
N ARG A 50 2.56 10.21 -1.82
CA ARG A 50 1.99 9.07 -2.53
C ARG A 50 1.60 7.93 -1.60
N LEU A 51 2.41 7.61 -0.60
CA LEU A 51 2.07 6.61 0.41
C LEU A 51 0.82 7.01 1.22
N GLY A 52 0.67 8.31 1.50
CA GLY A 52 -0.56 8.86 2.10
C GLY A 52 -1.80 8.66 1.23
N GLU A 53 -1.71 8.97 -0.07
CA GLU A 53 -2.78 8.74 -1.05
C GLU A 53 -3.18 7.27 -1.13
N VAL A 54 -2.18 6.39 -1.16
CA VAL A 54 -2.38 4.94 -1.14
C VAL A 54 -3.11 4.51 0.14
N GLY A 55 -2.73 5.03 1.31
CA GLY A 55 -3.43 4.75 2.57
C GLY A 55 -4.91 5.14 2.54
N VAL A 56 -5.23 6.28 1.92
CA VAL A 56 -6.62 6.72 1.69
C VAL A 56 -7.37 5.77 0.76
N LEU A 57 -6.74 5.30 -0.32
CA LEU A 57 -7.35 4.35 -1.26
C LEU A 57 -7.65 3.01 -0.60
N VAL A 58 -6.78 2.51 0.27
CA VAL A 58 -7.02 1.29 1.05
C VAL A 58 -8.27 1.46 1.91
N GLU A 59 -8.36 2.52 2.71
CA GLU A 59 -9.54 2.76 3.55
C GLU A 59 -10.82 2.97 2.72
N ARG A 60 -10.72 3.60 1.55
CA ARG A 60 -11.84 3.73 0.61
C ARG A 60 -12.33 2.36 0.12
N ILE A 61 -11.42 1.45 -0.26
CA ILE A 61 -11.79 0.09 -0.69
C ILE A 61 -12.49 -0.67 0.44
N ARG A 62 -12.03 -0.53 1.69
CA ARG A 62 -12.71 -1.11 2.85
C ARG A 62 -14.15 -0.57 2.96
N ALA A 63 -14.32 0.75 2.89
CA ALA A 63 -15.62 1.40 2.98
C ALA A 63 -16.58 1.03 1.83
N GLU A 64 -16.07 0.75 0.63
CA GLU A 64 -16.84 0.23 -0.51
C GLU A 64 -17.49 -1.14 -0.22
N HIS A 65 -16.95 -1.91 0.73
CA HIS A 65 -17.51 -3.20 1.17
C HIS A 65 -18.49 -3.07 2.36
N GLY A 66 -18.77 -1.83 2.79
CA GLY A 66 -19.66 -1.52 3.92
C GLY A 66 -18.91 -0.90 5.09
N GLU A 67 -19.61 -0.07 5.88
CA GLU A 67 -18.99 0.66 6.99
C GLU A 67 -18.40 -0.28 8.06
N ASP A 68 -19.00 -1.46 8.24
CA ASP A 68 -18.58 -2.49 9.20
C ASP A 68 -17.58 -3.50 8.63
N ALA A 69 -17.16 -3.37 7.36
CA ALA A 69 -16.18 -4.28 6.77
C ALA A 69 -14.82 -4.14 7.47
N ALA A 70 -14.17 -5.26 7.79
CA ALA A 70 -12.89 -5.31 8.46
C ALA A 70 -11.87 -6.12 7.65
N TRP A 71 -10.64 -5.59 7.59
CA TRP A 71 -9.46 -6.32 7.12
C TRP A 71 -9.19 -7.52 8.04
N GLY A 72 -8.94 -8.71 7.47
CA GLY A 72 -8.84 -9.97 8.20
C GLY A 72 -10.20 -10.56 8.62
N GLY A 73 -11.31 -10.00 8.14
CA GLY A 73 -12.66 -10.54 8.29
C GLY A 73 -13.26 -10.88 6.93
N ALA A 74 -14.13 -10.01 6.42
CA ALA A 74 -14.68 -10.14 5.06
C ALA A 74 -13.69 -9.71 3.96
N LEU A 75 -12.60 -9.03 4.35
CA LEU A 75 -11.52 -8.58 3.49
C LEU A 75 -10.22 -9.32 3.85
N PRO A 76 -9.23 -9.41 2.95
CA PRO A 76 -7.94 -10.05 3.23
C PRO A 76 -7.25 -9.46 4.45
N HIS A 77 -6.26 -10.19 4.98
CA HIS A 77 -5.50 -9.71 6.11
C HIS A 77 -4.76 -8.42 5.75
N VAL A 78 -4.78 -7.43 6.66
CA VAL A 78 -4.26 -6.09 6.36
C VAL A 78 -2.74 -6.10 6.06
N TYR A 79 -2.01 -7.02 6.69
CA TYR A 79 -0.57 -7.20 6.46
C TYR A 79 -0.27 -7.69 5.04
N ASP A 80 -1.05 -8.63 4.51
CA ASP A 80 -0.92 -9.13 3.13
C ASP A 80 -1.20 -8.00 2.13
N VAL A 81 -2.22 -7.19 2.42
CA VAL A 81 -2.55 -6.00 1.62
C VAL A 81 -1.38 -5.01 1.60
N TRP A 82 -0.79 -4.71 2.76
CA TRP A 82 0.35 -3.78 2.81
C TRP A 82 1.56 -4.30 2.06
N GLN A 83 1.87 -5.59 2.21
CA GLN A 83 2.98 -6.23 1.51
C GLN A 83 2.76 -6.17 -0.01
N GLN A 84 1.59 -6.56 -0.49
CA GLN A 84 1.27 -6.59 -1.92
C GLN A 84 1.30 -5.19 -2.55
N ILE A 85 0.84 -4.17 -1.81
CA ILE A 85 0.90 -2.78 -2.27
C ILE A 85 2.36 -2.30 -2.29
N ALA A 86 3.14 -2.58 -1.26
CA ALA A 86 4.54 -2.19 -1.20
C ALA A 86 5.35 -2.82 -2.33
N GLU A 87 5.15 -4.11 -2.62
CA GLU A 87 5.77 -4.82 -3.73
C GLU A 87 5.39 -4.19 -5.08
N ALA A 88 4.09 -3.91 -5.29
CA ALA A 88 3.63 -3.28 -6.52
C ALA A 88 4.20 -1.86 -6.69
N LEU A 89 4.25 -1.05 -5.63
CA LEU A 89 4.86 0.28 -5.66
C LEU A 89 6.37 0.23 -5.88
N TRP A 90 7.06 -0.78 -5.36
CA TRP A 90 8.51 -0.94 -5.53
C TRP A 90 8.90 -1.21 -6.99
N HIS A 91 8.07 -1.96 -7.71
CA HIS A 91 8.31 -2.35 -9.10
C HIS A 91 7.66 -1.43 -10.13
N GLU A 92 6.50 -0.85 -9.84
CA GLU A 92 5.71 -0.02 -10.77
C GLU A 92 5.62 1.44 -10.31
N TYR A 93 6.62 1.97 -9.59
CA TYR A 93 6.58 3.33 -9.06
C TYR A 93 6.36 4.39 -10.15
N GLU A 94 6.89 4.22 -11.35
CA GLU A 94 6.69 5.19 -12.44
C GLU A 94 5.23 5.28 -12.95
N SER A 95 4.39 4.28 -12.65
CA SER A 95 3.01 4.26 -13.11
C SER A 95 2.19 5.37 -12.44
N SER A 96 1.45 6.13 -13.23
CA SER A 96 0.57 7.18 -12.73
C SER A 96 -0.77 6.66 -12.19
N ASP A 97 -1.10 5.38 -12.41
CA ASP A 97 -2.40 4.80 -12.04
C ASP A 97 -2.34 4.12 -10.67
N THR A 98 -2.23 4.94 -9.62
CA THR A 98 -2.14 4.47 -8.24
C THR A 98 -3.40 3.72 -7.80
N GLU A 99 -4.59 4.10 -8.27
CA GLU A 99 -5.83 3.39 -7.90
C GLU A 99 -5.85 1.96 -8.45
N ARG A 100 -5.43 1.74 -9.71
CA ARG A 100 -5.29 0.40 -10.28
C ARG A 100 -4.29 -0.43 -9.49
N ILE A 101 -3.12 0.11 -9.16
CA ILE A 101 -2.08 -0.59 -8.38
C ILE A 101 -2.67 -1.11 -7.07
N VAL A 102 -3.33 -0.24 -6.31
CA VAL A 102 -3.91 -0.60 -5.01
C VAL A 102 -4.99 -1.67 -5.17
N ARG A 103 -5.92 -1.52 -6.13
CA ARG A 103 -7.00 -2.50 -6.34
C ARG A 103 -6.47 -3.86 -6.74
N VAL A 104 -5.48 -3.93 -7.64
CA VAL A 104 -4.84 -5.18 -8.05
C VAL A 104 -4.13 -5.83 -6.87
N ALA A 105 -3.38 -5.06 -6.08
CA ALA A 105 -2.68 -5.58 -4.90
C ALA A 105 -3.64 -6.13 -3.83
N VAL A 106 -4.74 -5.44 -3.54
CA VAL A 106 -5.79 -5.95 -2.63
C VAL A 106 -6.41 -7.24 -3.16
N GLY A 107 -6.66 -7.32 -4.48
CA GLY A 107 -7.14 -8.54 -5.13
C GLY A 107 -6.16 -9.71 -5.00
N ARG A 108 -4.85 -9.47 -5.16
CA ARG A 108 -3.80 -10.49 -4.96
C ARG A 108 -3.72 -10.96 -3.52
N ALA A 109 -3.79 -10.03 -2.55
CA ALA A 109 -3.82 -10.38 -1.13
C ALA A 109 -4.99 -11.34 -0.82
N SER A 110 -6.15 -11.13 -1.44
CA SER A 110 -7.32 -12.01 -1.27
C SER A 110 -7.17 -13.42 -1.84
N ILE A 111 -6.26 -13.61 -2.80
CA ILE A 111 -5.95 -14.94 -3.37
C ILE A 111 -4.99 -15.66 -2.43
N ASN A 112 -3.91 -14.99 -2.00
CA ASN A 112 -2.92 -15.57 -1.10
C ASN A 112 -3.53 -16.02 0.24
N SER A 113 -4.41 -15.21 0.85
CA SER A 113 -5.05 -15.58 2.12
C SER A 113 -5.96 -16.82 2.02
N ARG A 114 -6.32 -17.30 0.82
CA ARG A 114 -7.12 -18.52 0.61
C ARG A 114 -6.27 -19.78 0.45
N GLU A 115 -4.99 -19.64 0.14
CA GLU A 115 -4.08 -20.79 -0.03
C GLU A 115 -3.48 -21.25 1.30
N ASP A 116 -3.51 -20.39 2.32
CA ASP A 116 -2.99 -20.64 3.67
C ASP A 116 -4.05 -21.21 4.65
N GLU A 117 -5.30 -21.41 4.22
CA GLU A 117 -6.41 -22.04 4.97
C GLU A 117 -6.61 -23.53 4.62
#